data_AF-A0A7V5G4J4-F1
#
_entry.id   AF-A0A7V5G4J4-F1
#
_cell.length_a   1.000
_cell.length_b   1.000
_cell.length_c   1.000
_cell.angle_alpha   90.00
_cell.angle_beta   90.00
_cell.angle_gamma   90.00
#
_symmetry.space_group_name_H-M   'P 1'
#
loop_
_entity.id
_entity.type
_entity.pdbx_description
1 polymer ?
#
loop_
_entity_poly.entity_id
_entity_poly.type
_entity_poly.pdbx_seq_one_letter_code
_entity_poly.pdbx_strand_id
1 'polypeptide(L)'
;MKILTILGARPQFIKAGTVSREIKSYNEINEVIVHTGQHYDSNMSDIFFEEMKIPKPNYFLGIGGKTHGAMTGQMIEKIEEVALLEKPDWIMVYGDTNSTLAGSIVATKLHIKLAHIEAGLRSFNMKMPEEINRILTDRVSNILFCPTSTAVENLKKEGFEHFDCKIVNSGDVMYDGALFYKQFATKPKCDIEENYILCTIHRAENTDDKTRLKSIFDALNEIEEDKQIILPLHPRTKKIIQNSDIDITNITIIDPVGYLEMVWLIDNCDLVMTDSGG
;
A
#
# COMPACT_ATOMS: atom_id res chain seq x y z
N MET A 1 18.55 -7.42 -18.81
CA MET A 1 17.54 -6.35 -18.76
C MET A 1 17.73 -5.58 -17.45
N LYS A 2 17.76 -4.25 -17.48
CA LYS A 2 17.82 -3.41 -16.28
C LYS A 2 16.49 -2.71 -16.03
N ILE A 3 15.98 -2.81 -14.81
CA ILE A 3 14.74 -2.17 -14.36
C ILE A 3 15.08 -1.14 -13.29
N LEU A 4 14.57 0.08 -13.43
CA LEU A 4 14.63 1.11 -12.41
C LEU A 4 13.26 1.24 -11.72
N THR A 5 13.17 0.75 -10.48
CA THR A 5 11.94 0.72 -9.68
C THR A 5 11.82 1.98 -8.83
N ILE A 6 10.75 2.75 -8.98
CA ILE A 6 10.55 4.03 -8.27
C ILE A 6 9.50 3.88 -7.17
N LEU A 7 9.88 4.17 -5.92
CA LEU A 7 9.04 3.98 -4.73
C LEU A 7 9.05 5.24 -3.83
N GLY A 8 7.89 5.67 -3.36
CA GLY A 8 7.75 6.85 -2.51
C GLY A 8 7.08 6.63 -1.17
N ALA A 9 6.31 5.55 -1.02
CA ALA A 9 5.48 5.31 0.14
C ALA A 9 5.54 3.86 0.61
N ARG A 10 5.24 3.64 1.90
CA ARG A 10 5.23 2.31 2.52
C ARG A 10 4.41 1.25 1.75
N PRO A 11 3.17 1.53 1.27
CA PRO A 11 2.43 0.53 0.48
C PRO A 11 3.15 0.11 -0.81
N GLN A 12 3.87 1.04 -1.45
CA GLN A 12 4.64 0.73 -2.65
C GLN A 12 5.82 -0.18 -2.33
N PHE A 13 6.48 -0.02 -1.17
CA PHE A 13 7.55 -0.92 -0.74
C PHE A 13 7.07 -2.35 -0.49
N ILE A 14 5.90 -2.52 0.15
CA ILE A 14 5.36 -3.86 0.40
C ILE A 14 5.07 -4.57 -0.92
N LYS A 15 4.43 -3.88 -1.86
CA LYS A 15 4.14 -4.38 -3.22
C LYS A 15 5.43 -4.70 -3.99
N ALA A 16 6.36 -3.76 -4.02
CA ALA A 16 7.63 -3.94 -4.70
C ALA A 16 8.45 -5.08 -4.09
N GLY A 17 8.45 -5.24 -2.77
CA GLY A 17 9.13 -6.35 -2.10
C GLY A 17 8.74 -7.71 -2.66
N THR A 18 7.47 -7.91 -2.98
CA THR A 18 6.99 -9.14 -3.61
C THR A 18 7.50 -9.30 -5.04
N VAL A 19 7.40 -8.28 -5.88
CA VAL A 19 7.90 -8.34 -7.26
C VAL A 19 9.42 -8.50 -7.30
N SER A 20 10.15 -7.74 -6.48
CA SER A 20 11.61 -7.78 -6.38
C SER A 20 12.13 -9.15 -5.91
N ARG A 21 11.40 -9.84 -5.02
CA ARG A 21 11.74 -11.22 -4.64
C ARG A 21 11.67 -12.16 -5.84
N GLU A 22 10.64 -12.03 -6.66
CA GLU A 22 10.51 -12.84 -7.88
C GLU A 22 11.57 -12.45 -8.91
N ILE A 23 11.84 -11.16 -9.12
CA ILE A 23 12.89 -10.68 -10.03
C ILE A 23 14.26 -11.28 -9.68
N LYS A 24 14.60 -11.39 -8.39
CA LYS A 24 15.86 -11.99 -7.93
C LYS A 24 16.05 -13.46 -8.33
N SER A 25 14.98 -14.17 -8.71
CA SER A 25 15.10 -15.55 -9.20
C SER A 25 15.61 -15.62 -10.64
N TYR A 26 15.66 -14.49 -11.35
CA TYR A 26 16.13 -14.37 -12.74
C TYR A 26 17.47 -13.63 -12.82
N ASN A 27 18.53 -14.34 -13.22
CA ASN A 27 19.88 -13.75 -13.31
C ASN A 27 20.02 -12.72 -14.45
N GLU A 28 19.10 -12.74 -15.42
CA GLU A 28 19.10 -11.87 -16.59
C GLU A 28 18.47 -10.49 -16.30
N ILE A 29 17.86 -10.31 -15.12
CA ILE A 29 17.19 -9.08 -14.69
C ILE A 29 17.99 -8.43 -13.57
N ASN A 30 18.38 -7.18 -13.78
CA ASN A 30 19.02 -6.35 -12.76
C ASN A 30 18.05 -5.25 -12.32
N GLU A 31 17.64 -5.27 -11.06
CA GLU A 31 16.75 -4.25 -10.49
C GLU A 31 17.55 -3.21 -9.70
N VAL A 32 17.28 -1.94 -9.97
CA VAL A 32 17.76 -0.80 -9.21
C VAL A 32 16.57 -0.09 -8.58
N ILE A 33 16.57 0.05 -7.26
CA ILE A 33 15.46 0.66 -6.51
C ILE A 33 15.80 2.08 -6.11
N VAL A 34 14.90 3.01 -6.43
CA VAL A 34 14.96 4.42 -6.03
C VAL A 34 13.85 4.72 -5.04
N HIS A 35 14.24 5.16 -3.85
CA HIS A 35 13.32 5.71 -2.87
C HIS A 35 13.28 7.24 -2.99
N THR A 36 12.13 7.80 -3.38
CA THR A 36 11.98 9.26 -3.52
C THR A 36 11.92 9.99 -2.19
N GLY A 37 11.44 9.37 -1.12
CA GLY A 37 11.24 9.98 0.21
C GLY A 37 9.87 10.63 0.44
N GLN A 38 8.89 10.45 -0.46
CA GLN A 38 7.59 11.14 -0.39
C GLN A 38 6.90 11.02 0.98
N HIS A 39 6.76 9.79 1.46
CA HIS A 39 6.20 9.47 2.78
C HIS A 39 7.25 8.74 3.63
N TYR A 40 8.40 9.39 3.84
CA TYR A 40 9.40 8.87 4.78
C TYR A 40 8.88 9.01 6.22
N ASP A 41 8.23 7.96 6.70
CA ASP A 41 7.98 7.78 8.12
C ASP A 41 9.29 7.32 8.78
N SER A 42 9.62 7.87 9.94
CA SER A 42 10.66 7.34 10.84
C SER A 42 10.54 5.82 11.09
N ASN A 43 9.33 5.26 10.92
CA ASN A 43 9.07 3.82 11.02
C ASN A 43 9.47 2.98 9.78
N MET A 44 9.81 3.59 8.64
CA MET A 44 10.49 2.88 7.53
C MET A 44 11.99 2.79 7.80
N SER A 45 12.33 2.22 8.96
CA SER A 45 13.70 1.98 9.40
C SER A 45 14.29 0.73 8.72
N ASP A 46 15.57 0.48 8.94
CA ASP A 46 16.23 -0.77 8.50
C ASP A 46 15.46 -2.02 8.98
N ILE A 47 14.82 -1.95 10.15
CA ILE A 47 13.99 -3.01 10.72
C ILE A 47 12.81 -3.34 9.79
N PHE A 48 12.14 -2.34 9.22
CA PHE A 48 11.02 -2.59 8.28
C PHE A 48 11.49 -3.38 7.06
N PHE A 49 12.63 -3.01 6.46
CA PHE A 49 13.16 -3.71 5.30
C PHE A 49 13.60 -5.14 5.63
N GLU A 50 14.19 -5.35 6.82
CA GLU A 50 14.62 -6.67 7.28
C GLU A 50 13.44 -7.59 7.63
N GLU A 51 12.50 -7.14 8.45
CA GLU A 51 11.30 -7.89 8.85
C GLU A 51 10.45 -8.27 7.64
N MET A 52 10.25 -7.31 6.72
CA MET A 52 9.46 -7.52 5.52
C MET A 52 10.26 -8.18 4.39
N LYS A 53 11.56 -8.48 4.60
CA LYS A 53 12.44 -9.08 3.58
C LYS A 53 12.38 -8.31 2.25
N ILE A 54 12.31 -6.98 2.34
CA ILE A 54 12.27 -6.06 1.20
C ILE A 54 13.72 -5.62 0.89
N PRO A 55 14.15 -5.61 -0.38
CA PRO A 55 15.47 -5.11 -0.73
C PRO A 55 15.60 -3.62 -0.35
N LYS A 56 16.77 -3.23 0.17
CA LYS A 56 17.06 -1.83 0.46
C LYS A 56 17.18 -1.01 -0.86
N PRO A 57 16.73 0.24 -0.87
CA PRO A 57 16.93 1.12 -2.03
C PRO A 57 18.41 1.31 -2.36
N ASN A 58 18.73 1.35 -3.66
CA ASN A 58 20.05 1.74 -4.16
C ASN A 58 20.26 3.25 -4.07
N TYR A 59 19.17 4.02 -4.23
CA TYR A 59 19.16 5.47 -4.17
C TYR A 59 18.07 5.95 -3.20
N PHE A 60 18.39 6.98 -2.40
CA PHE A 60 17.43 7.72 -1.60
C PHE A 60 17.49 9.20 -1.95
N LEU A 61 16.37 9.78 -2.39
CA LEU A 61 16.32 11.16 -2.88
C LEU A 61 15.95 12.17 -1.79
N GLY A 62 15.34 11.73 -0.68
CA GLY A 62 15.03 12.59 0.47
C GLY A 62 13.97 13.67 0.22
N ILE A 63 13.03 13.43 -0.70
CA ILE A 63 12.02 14.40 -1.15
C ILE A 63 10.67 14.09 -0.49
N GLY A 64 10.39 14.73 0.65
CA GLY A 64 9.11 14.61 1.37
C GLY A 64 8.69 15.91 2.07
N GLY A 65 7.47 15.95 2.61
CA GLY A 65 6.99 17.04 3.46
C GLY A 65 6.73 18.38 2.76
N LYS A 66 6.54 18.39 1.43
CA LYS A 66 6.25 19.61 0.64
C LYS A 66 4.90 19.51 -0.07
N THR A 67 4.49 20.57 -0.75
CA THR A 67 3.28 20.57 -1.59
C THR A 67 3.45 19.61 -2.78
N HIS A 68 2.34 19.09 -3.33
CA HIS A 68 2.37 18.11 -4.43
C HIS A 68 3.25 18.56 -5.60
N GLY A 69 3.03 19.77 -6.14
CA GLY A 69 3.82 20.28 -7.27
C GLY A 69 5.31 20.42 -6.98
N ALA A 70 5.68 20.87 -5.76
CA ALA A 70 7.08 20.99 -5.36
C ALA A 70 7.75 19.62 -5.22
N MET A 71 7.08 18.64 -4.62
CA MET A 71 7.58 17.27 -4.52
C MET A 71 7.75 16.66 -5.91
N THR A 72 6.71 16.69 -6.75
CA THR A 72 6.76 16.10 -8.09
C THR A 72 7.86 16.71 -8.95
N GLY A 73 8.02 18.04 -8.94
CA GLY A 73 9.08 18.70 -9.72
C GLY A 73 10.49 18.27 -9.30
N GLN A 74 10.76 18.21 -7.99
CA GLN A 74 12.05 17.75 -7.46
C GLN A 74 12.27 16.26 -7.73
N MET A 75 11.23 15.44 -7.64
CA MET A 75 11.30 14.02 -7.95
C MET A 75 11.64 13.80 -9.43
N ILE A 76 11.04 14.55 -10.35
CA ILE A 76 11.35 14.45 -11.79
C ILE A 76 12.84 14.72 -12.02
N GLU A 77 13.35 15.84 -11.51
CA GLU A 77 14.78 16.22 -11.63
C GLU A 77 15.70 15.11 -11.12
N LYS A 78 15.46 14.61 -9.90
CA LYS A 78 16.33 13.61 -9.26
C LYS A 78 16.17 12.19 -9.81
N ILE A 79 14.99 11.80 -10.25
CA ILE A 79 14.79 10.51 -10.93
C ILE A 79 15.46 10.54 -12.31
N GLU A 80 15.39 11.66 -13.03
CA GLU A 80 16.08 11.82 -14.32
C GLU A 80 17.60 11.70 -14.18
N GLU A 81 18.21 12.34 -13.18
CA GLU A 81 19.65 12.18 -12.87
C GLU A 81 20.03 10.69 -12.70
N VAL A 82 19.25 9.93 -11.94
CA VAL A 82 19.49 8.50 -11.71
C VAL A 82 19.26 7.68 -13.00
N ALA A 83 18.20 7.97 -13.75
CA ALA A 83 17.89 7.25 -14.98
C ALA A 83 18.96 7.44 -16.07
N LEU A 84 19.53 8.65 -16.19
CA LEU A 84 20.62 8.95 -17.12
C LEU A 84 21.92 8.24 -16.74
N LEU A 85 22.17 8.06 -15.43
CA LEU A 85 23.31 7.31 -14.92
C LEU A 85 23.14 5.80 -15.15
N GLU A 86 22.00 5.25 -14.72
CA GLU A 86 21.75 3.81 -14.72
C GLU A 86 21.40 3.24 -16.08
N LYS A 87 20.83 4.07 -16.97
CA LYS A 87 20.38 3.72 -18.33
C LYS A 87 19.52 2.44 -18.33
N PRO A 88 18.38 2.42 -17.62
CA PRO A 88 17.54 1.24 -17.54
C PRO A 88 16.81 0.97 -18.85
N ASP A 89 16.49 -0.30 -19.10
CA ASP A 89 15.61 -0.70 -20.21
C ASP A 89 14.14 -0.38 -19.90
N TRP A 90 13.78 -0.43 -18.61
CA TRP A 90 12.44 -0.19 -18.09
C TRP A 90 12.47 0.64 -16.82
N ILE A 91 11.47 1.51 -16.65
CA ILE A 91 11.09 2.08 -15.36
C ILE A 91 9.82 1.37 -14.89
N MET A 92 9.79 0.99 -13.61
CA MET A 92 8.65 0.34 -12.97
C MET A 92 8.10 1.23 -11.84
N VAL A 93 6.80 1.49 -11.88
CA VAL A 93 6.09 2.33 -10.90
C VAL A 93 4.87 1.59 -10.34
N TYR A 94 4.41 1.99 -9.14
CA TYR A 94 3.34 1.30 -8.40
C TYR A 94 2.24 2.27 -7.98
N GLY A 95 0.98 1.92 -8.16
CA GLY A 95 -0.14 2.70 -7.62
C GLY A 95 -0.17 4.13 -8.17
N ASP A 96 -0.25 5.14 -7.31
CA ASP A 96 -0.77 6.46 -7.67
C ASP A 96 -0.14 7.65 -6.92
N THR A 97 1.05 7.46 -6.35
CA THR A 97 1.70 8.54 -5.60
C THR A 97 2.32 9.57 -6.54
N ASN A 98 2.75 10.73 -5.99
CA ASN A 98 3.52 11.70 -6.78
C ASN A 98 4.82 11.08 -7.33
N SER A 99 5.37 10.07 -6.64
CA SER A 99 6.54 9.32 -7.09
C SER A 99 6.23 8.48 -8.32
N THR A 100 5.04 7.90 -8.39
CA THR A 100 4.53 7.18 -9.56
C THR A 100 4.42 8.11 -10.76
N LEU A 101 3.79 9.28 -10.57
CA LEU A 101 3.67 10.28 -11.63
C LEU A 101 5.04 10.83 -12.07
N ALA A 102 5.95 11.12 -11.12
CA ALA A 102 7.27 11.62 -11.44
C ALA A 102 8.09 10.58 -12.24
N GLY A 103 8.05 9.32 -11.81
CA GLY A 103 8.70 8.21 -12.53
C GLY A 103 8.15 8.01 -13.93
N SER A 104 6.82 8.15 -14.12
CA SER A 104 6.19 7.98 -15.43
C SER A 104 6.52 9.13 -16.40
N ILE A 105 6.59 10.37 -15.90
CA ILE A 105 7.03 11.52 -16.69
C ILE A 105 8.48 11.33 -17.16
N VAL A 106 9.40 10.95 -16.26
CA VAL A 106 10.81 10.72 -16.61
C VAL A 106 10.94 9.61 -17.64
N ALA A 107 10.29 8.46 -17.42
CA ALA A 107 10.33 7.33 -18.37
C ALA A 107 9.90 7.77 -19.77
N THR A 108 8.76 8.45 -19.86
CA THR A 108 8.18 8.88 -21.13
C THR A 108 9.05 9.90 -21.85
N LYS A 109 9.62 10.88 -21.12
CA LYS A 109 10.44 11.95 -21.70
C LYS A 109 11.82 11.47 -22.13
N LEU A 110 12.37 10.47 -21.46
CA LEU A 110 13.63 9.83 -21.85
C LEU A 110 13.45 8.67 -22.83
N HIS A 111 12.22 8.38 -23.27
CA HIS A 111 11.90 7.25 -24.14
C HIS A 111 12.30 5.87 -23.57
N ILE A 112 12.24 5.74 -22.23
CA ILE A 112 12.43 4.48 -21.51
C ILE A 112 11.07 3.81 -21.35
N LYS A 113 11.02 2.48 -21.50
CA LYS A 113 9.76 1.76 -21.39
C LYS A 113 9.21 1.83 -19.96
N LEU A 114 7.90 1.99 -19.83
CA LEU A 114 7.23 2.16 -18.54
C LEU A 114 6.30 0.98 -18.25
N ALA A 115 6.48 0.37 -17.07
CA ALA A 115 5.60 -0.61 -16.49
C ALA A 115 4.89 -0.03 -15.26
N HIS A 116 3.56 -0.11 -15.23
CA HIS A 116 2.75 0.40 -14.13
C HIS A 116 2.01 -0.75 -13.45
N ILE A 117 2.39 -1.02 -12.21
CA ILE A 117 1.76 -1.99 -11.32
C ILE A 117 0.58 -1.33 -10.59
N GLU A 118 -0.53 -2.04 -10.48
CA GLU A 118 -1.80 -1.53 -9.94
C GLU A 118 -2.45 -0.47 -10.85
N ALA A 119 -2.43 -0.73 -12.15
CA ALA A 119 -3.04 0.12 -13.16
C ALA A 119 -4.57 0.01 -13.21
N GLY A 120 -5.24 1.01 -13.78
CA GLY A 120 -6.66 0.96 -14.13
C GLY A 120 -7.68 1.13 -12.98
N LEU A 121 -7.22 1.29 -11.73
CA LEU A 121 -8.10 1.65 -10.61
C LEU A 121 -8.65 3.07 -10.79
N ARG A 122 -9.92 3.29 -10.45
CA ARG A 122 -10.57 4.61 -10.55
C ARG A 122 -11.41 4.89 -9.31
N SER A 123 -11.21 6.07 -8.75
CA SER A 123 -12.09 6.64 -7.72
C SER A 123 -13.19 7.50 -8.32
N PHE A 124 -13.01 7.94 -9.58
CA PHE A 124 -13.88 8.91 -10.27
C PHE A 124 -13.97 10.27 -9.58
N ASN A 125 -13.07 10.56 -8.63
CA ASN A 125 -13.02 11.81 -7.90
C ASN A 125 -11.78 12.63 -8.29
N MET A 126 -11.92 13.51 -9.27
CA MET A 126 -10.83 14.38 -9.76
C MET A 126 -10.32 15.40 -8.73
N LYS A 127 -10.97 15.55 -7.57
CA LYS A 127 -10.43 16.36 -6.46
C LYS A 127 -9.33 15.63 -5.68
N MET A 128 -9.25 14.30 -5.81
CA MET A 128 -8.20 13.47 -5.22
C MET A 128 -6.94 13.54 -6.10
N PRO A 129 -5.80 14.04 -5.61
CA PRO A 129 -4.56 14.10 -6.39
C PRO A 129 -4.12 12.74 -6.95
N GLU A 130 -4.35 11.68 -6.19
CA GLU A 130 -4.03 10.30 -6.57
C GLU A 130 -4.82 9.86 -7.81
N GLU A 131 -6.07 10.31 -8.01
CA GLU A 131 -6.84 10.01 -9.23
C GLU A 131 -6.16 10.59 -10.48
N ILE A 132 -5.65 11.82 -10.37
CA ILE A 132 -4.94 12.49 -11.46
C ILE A 132 -3.66 11.71 -11.79
N ASN A 133 -2.92 11.29 -10.76
CA ASN A 133 -1.70 10.51 -10.92
C ASN A 133 -1.96 9.15 -11.59
N ARG A 134 -3.05 8.45 -11.23
CA ARG A 134 -3.48 7.19 -11.87
C ARG A 134 -3.68 7.37 -13.36
N ILE A 135 -4.55 8.32 -13.74
CA ILE A 135 -4.94 8.54 -15.13
C ILE A 135 -3.74 8.93 -15.99
N LEU A 136 -2.91 9.87 -15.50
CA LEU A 136 -1.74 10.33 -16.24
C LEU A 136 -0.68 9.23 -16.39
N THR A 137 -0.43 8.45 -15.35
CA THR A 137 0.54 7.34 -15.39
C THR A 137 0.05 6.23 -16.32
N ASP A 138 -1.22 5.82 -16.21
CA ASP A 138 -1.78 4.79 -17.07
C ASP A 138 -1.61 5.17 -18.54
N ARG A 139 -1.92 6.44 -18.87
CA ARG A 139 -1.95 6.94 -20.24
C ARG A 139 -0.61 6.85 -20.97
N VAL A 140 0.50 6.99 -20.24
CA VAL A 140 1.86 7.04 -20.80
C VAL A 140 2.63 5.72 -20.61
N SER A 141 2.00 4.72 -19.98
CA SER A 141 2.64 3.42 -19.74
C SER A 141 2.62 2.52 -20.98
N ASN A 142 3.69 1.75 -21.16
CA ASN A 142 3.77 0.75 -22.23
C ASN A 142 3.09 -0.57 -21.83
N ILE A 143 3.08 -0.89 -20.54
CA ILE A 143 2.37 -2.05 -19.99
C ILE A 143 1.68 -1.68 -18.67
N LEU A 144 0.42 -2.12 -18.55
CA LEU A 144 -0.46 -1.88 -17.42
C LEU A 144 -0.81 -3.22 -16.76
N PHE A 145 -0.37 -3.40 -15.52
CA PHE A 145 -0.68 -4.57 -14.72
C PHE A 145 -1.86 -4.26 -13.80
N CYS A 146 -3.03 -4.72 -14.22
CA CYS A 146 -4.31 -4.47 -13.58
C CYS A 146 -4.57 -5.53 -12.49
N PRO A 147 -5.01 -5.11 -11.28
CA PRO A 147 -5.26 -6.03 -10.18
C PRO A 147 -6.61 -6.76 -10.31
N THR A 148 -7.57 -6.23 -11.07
CA THR A 148 -8.92 -6.76 -11.18
C THR A 148 -9.48 -6.62 -12.59
N SER A 149 -10.54 -7.37 -12.90
CA SER A 149 -11.31 -7.19 -14.14
C SER A 149 -11.94 -5.79 -14.23
N THR A 150 -12.41 -5.23 -13.11
CA THR A 150 -12.95 -3.87 -13.05
C THR A 150 -11.93 -2.83 -13.49
N ALA A 151 -10.66 -2.99 -13.08
CA ALA A 151 -9.58 -2.11 -13.50
C ALA A 151 -9.35 -2.17 -15.03
N VAL A 152 -9.39 -3.38 -15.61
CA VAL A 152 -9.32 -3.56 -17.07
C VAL A 152 -10.50 -2.90 -17.78
N GLU A 153 -11.71 -3.04 -17.24
CA GLU A 153 -12.91 -2.41 -17.82
C GLU A 153 -12.86 -0.88 -17.77
N ASN A 154 -12.30 -0.28 -16.72
CA ASN A 154 -12.09 1.16 -16.65
C ASN A 154 -11.18 1.64 -17.80
N LEU A 155 -10.05 0.97 -18.03
CA LEU A 155 -9.14 1.30 -19.12
C LEU A 155 -9.81 1.12 -20.50
N LYS A 156 -10.62 0.07 -20.68
CA LYS A 156 -11.40 -0.09 -21.92
C LYS A 156 -12.36 1.07 -22.16
N LYS A 157 -13.08 1.53 -21.13
CA LYS A 157 -13.98 2.68 -21.21
C LYS A 157 -13.25 3.98 -21.56
N GLU A 158 -11.96 4.07 -21.22
CA GLU A 158 -11.09 5.20 -21.56
C GLU A 158 -10.45 5.07 -22.96
N GLY A 159 -10.77 4.02 -23.72
CA GLY A 159 -10.33 3.84 -25.09
C GLY A 159 -8.92 3.28 -25.24
N PHE A 160 -8.39 2.57 -24.23
CA PHE A 160 -7.03 2.00 -24.31
C PHE A 160 -6.84 0.97 -25.42
N GLU A 161 -7.92 0.46 -26.03
CA GLU A 161 -7.87 -0.38 -27.24
C GLU A 161 -7.29 0.37 -28.46
N HIS A 162 -7.19 1.70 -28.40
CA HIS A 162 -6.63 2.55 -29.45
C HIS A 162 -5.23 3.09 -29.13
N PHE A 163 -4.63 2.68 -28.01
CA PHE A 163 -3.28 3.08 -27.63
C PHE A 163 -2.30 1.92 -27.78
N ASP A 164 -1.04 2.23 -28.12
CA ASP A 164 0.05 1.26 -28.15
C ASP A 164 0.50 0.95 -26.71
N CYS A 165 -0.32 0.17 -26.01
CA CYS A 165 -0.16 -0.19 -24.61
C CYS A 165 -0.68 -1.61 -24.38
N LYS A 166 0.09 -2.42 -23.65
CA LYS A 166 -0.32 -3.78 -23.27
C LYS A 166 -1.04 -3.76 -21.94
N ILE A 167 -2.29 -4.23 -21.91
CA ILE A 167 -3.04 -4.44 -20.66
C ILE A 167 -2.91 -5.91 -20.24
N VAL A 168 -2.57 -6.14 -18.97
CA VAL A 168 -2.47 -7.47 -18.35
C VAL A 168 -3.30 -7.48 -17.08
N ASN A 169 -4.28 -8.38 -16.98
CA ASN A 169 -4.94 -8.66 -15.70
C ASN A 169 -4.08 -9.65 -14.92
N SER A 170 -3.27 -9.15 -14.00
CA SER A 170 -2.28 -9.96 -13.26
C SER A 170 -2.74 -10.37 -11.86
N GLY A 171 -3.84 -9.81 -11.37
CA GLY A 171 -4.17 -9.88 -9.95
C GLY A 171 -3.38 -8.84 -9.13
N ASP A 172 -3.76 -8.69 -7.86
CA ASP A 172 -3.11 -7.78 -6.92
C ASP A 172 -1.90 -8.46 -6.26
N VAL A 173 -0.72 -7.87 -6.41
CA VAL A 173 0.53 -8.34 -5.82
C VAL A 173 0.52 -8.38 -4.28
N MET A 174 -0.40 -7.65 -3.65
CA MET A 174 -0.61 -7.75 -2.21
C MET A 174 -1.11 -9.14 -1.79
N TYR A 175 -1.81 -9.87 -2.67
CA TYR A 175 -2.23 -11.24 -2.40
C TYR A 175 -1.02 -12.18 -2.25
N ASP A 176 -0.10 -12.14 -3.22
CA ASP A 176 1.19 -12.85 -3.18
C ASP A 176 2.00 -12.44 -1.94
N GLY A 177 1.99 -11.15 -1.61
CA GLY A 177 2.58 -10.62 -0.37
C GLY A 177 1.99 -11.28 0.87
N ALA A 178 0.67 -11.31 1.01
CA ALA A 178 -0.02 -11.90 2.14
C ALA A 178 0.31 -13.40 2.30
N LEU A 179 0.28 -14.16 1.20
CA LEU A 179 0.65 -15.59 1.21
C LEU A 179 2.11 -15.81 1.63
N PHE A 180 3.02 -14.94 1.21
CA PHE A 180 4.43 -15.02 1.61
C PHE A 180 4.61 -14.70 3.09
N TYR A 181 4.04 -13.60 3.59
CA TYR A 181 4.23 -13.17 4.97
C TYR A 181 3.50 -14.07 5.99
N LYS A 182 2.44 -14.77 5.56
CA LYS A 182 1.78 -15.80 6.37
C LYS A 182 2.78 -16.84 6.91
N GLN A 183 3.82 -17.17 6.17
CA GLN A 183 4.85 -18.13 6.59
C GLN A 183 5.74 -17.62 7.73
N PHE A 184 5.77 -16.30 7.95
CA PHE A 184 6.54 -15.64 9.00
C PHE A 184 5.64 -15.04 10.09
N ALA A 185 4.34 -15.32 10.02
CA ALA A 185 3.35 -14.77 10.94
C ALA A 185 3.62 -15.21 12.38
N THR A 186 3.53 -14.28 13.32
CA THR A 186 3.84 -14.52 14.74
C THR A 186 2.63 -14.25 15.61
N LYS A 187 2.27 -15.18 16.51
CA LYS A 187 1.18 -14.96 17.47
C LYS A 187 1.53 -13.75 18.36
N PRO A 188 0.66 -12.73 18.46
CA PRO A 188 0.88 -11.62 19.38
C PRO A 188 0.78 -12.09 20.84
N LYS A 189 1.45 -11.37 21.74
CA LYS A 189 1.48 -11.69 23.17
C LYS A 189 0.22 -11.17 23.88
N CYS A 190 -0.92 -11.80 23.62
CA CYS A 190 -2.18 -11.55 24.30
C CYS A 190 -3.02 -12.84 24.42
N ASP A 191 -4.01 -12.79 25.30
CA ASP A 191 -4.96 -13.89 25.48
C ASP A 191 -5.92 -13.94 24.29
N ILE A 192 -5.76 -14.97 23.45
CA ILE A 192 -6.53 -15.20 22.24
C ILE A 192 -7.05 -16.63 22.27
N GLU A 193 -8.38 -16.77 22.24
CA GLU A 193 -9.09 -18.03 22.08
C GLU A 193 -8.89 -18.63 20.68
N GLU A 194 -9.24 -19.91 20.50
CA GLU A 194 -9.08 -20.56 19.19
C GLU A 194 -10.00 -19.95 18.11
N ASN A 195 -11.19 -19.46 18.51
CA ASN A 195 -12.20 -18.92 17.61
C ASN A 195 -12.51 -17.47 18.02
N TYR A 196 -11.97 -16.50 17.29
CA TYR A 196 -12.17 -15.08 17.59
C TYR A 196 -12.51 -14.26 16.34
N ILE A 197 -13.02 -13.05 16.57
CA ILE A 197 -13.22 -12.04 15.55
C ILE A 197 -12.11 -11.00 15.67
N LEU A 198 -11.42 -10.72 14.56
CA LEU A 198 -10.49 -9.61 14.49
C LEU A 198 -11.27 -8.34 14.11
N CYS A 199 -11.17 -7.29 14.93
CA CYS A 199 -11.76 -6.00 14.63
C CYS A 199 -10.69 -4.92 14.49
N THR A 200 -10.86 -4.01 13.53
CA THR A 200 -10.03 -2.79 13.43
C THR A 200 -10.90 -1.58 13.13
N ILE A 201 -10.73 -0.50 13.89
CA ILE A 201 -11.46 0.76 13.71
C ILE A 201 -10.49 1.92 13.80
N HIS A 202 -10.29 2.62 12.69
CA HIS A 202 -9.30 3.70 12.61
C HIS A 202 -9.66 4.84 11.66
N ARG A 203 -10.74 4.72 10.90
CA ARG A 203 -11.18 5.81 10.01
C ARG A 203 -11.71 6.99 10.81
N ALA A 204 -11.26 8.19 10.45
CA ALA A 204 -11.63 9.42 11.14
C ALA A 204 -13.15 9.65 11.15
N GLU A 205 -13.84 9.31 10.05
CA GLU A 205 -15.30 9.40 9.95
C GLU A 205 -16.07 8.48 10.93
N ASN A 206 -15.40 7.47 11.48
CA ASN A 206 -15.92 6.58 12.51
C ASN A 206 -15.44 7.01 13.90
N THR A 207 -14.15 7.32 14.07
CA THR A 207 -13.55 7.59 15.38
C THR A 207 -13.80 9.00 15.91
N ASP A 208 -14.00 9.99 15.04
CA ASP A 208 -14.21 11.39 15.44
C ASP A 208 -15.70 11.73 15.70
N ASP A 209 -16.63 10.86 15.25
CA ASP A 209 -18.06 10.96 15.56
C ASP A 209 -18.40 10.03 16.74
N LYS A 210 -18.66 10.64 17.90
CA LYS A 210 -18.99 9.90 19.14
C LYS A 210 -20.24 9.02 19.00
N THR A 211 -21.22 9.43 18.21
CA THR A 211 -22.48 8.68 18.03
C THR A 211 -22.22 7.41 17.23
N ARG A 212 -21.46 7.54 16.13
CA ARG A 212 -21.04 6.40 15.31
C ARG A 212 -20.13 5.46 16.08
N LEU A 213 -19.11 6.00 16.75
CA LEU A 213 -18.19 5.21 17.55
C LEU A 213 -18.95 4.42 18.62
N LYS A 214 -19.84 5.08 19.37
CA LYS A 214 -20.69 4.41 20.35
C LYS A 214 -21.52 3.30 19.73
N SER A 215 -22.21 3.57 18.61
CA SER A 215 -23.03 2.57 17.93
C SER A 215 -22.23 1.34 17.49
N ILE A 216 -20.98 1.55 17.04
CA ILE A 216 -20.07 0.45 16.69
C ILE A 216 -19.75 -0.38 17.94
N PHE A 217 -19.32 0.26 19.03
CA PHE A 217 -18.96 -0.45 20.26
C PHE A 217 -20.15 -1.14 20.94
N ASP A 218 -21.35 -0.55 20.90
CA ASP A 218 -22.58 -1.19 21.39
C ASP A 218 -22.84 -2.50 20.63
N ALA A 219 -22.68 -2.50 19.29
CA ALA A 219 -22.80 -3.71 18.48
C ALA A 219 -21.67 -4.73 18.73
N LEU A 220 -20.44 -4.26 18.96
CA LEU A 220 -19.32 -5.14 19.31
C LEU A 220 -19.56 -5.83 20.65
N ASN A 221 -20.10 -5.14 21.65
CA ASN A 221 -20.41 -5.74 22.96
C ASN A 221 -21.49 -6.82 22.85
N GLU A 222 -22.50 -6.64 22.01
CA GLU A 222 -23.53 -7.66 21.75
C GLU A 222 -22.93 -8.91 21.09
N ILE A 223 -22.01 -8.74 20.13
CA ILE A 223 -21.35 -9.85 19.43
C ILE A 223 -20.37 -10.58 20.36
N GLU A 224 -19.71 -9.86 21.28
CA GLU A 224 -18.71 -10.44 22.17
C GLU A 224 -19.31 -11.51 23.10
N GLU A 225 -20.60 -11.40 23.44
CA GLU A 225 -21.32 -12.39 24.26
C GLU A 225 -21.23 -13.82 23.69
N ASP A 226 -21.11 -13.95 22.37
CA ASP A 226 -20.97 -15.24 21.68
C ASP A 226 -19.52 -15.58 21.34
N LYS A 227 -18.66 -14.57 21.13
CA LYS A 227 -17.33 -14.78 20.54
C LYS A 227 -16.35 -13.66 20.85
N GLN A 228 -15.16 -14.03 21.34
CA GLN A 228 -14.10 -13.08 21.66
C GLN A 228 -13.79 -12.14 20.48
N ILE A 229 -13.73 -10.84 20.76
CA ILE A 229 -13.32 -9.81 19.82
C ILE A 229 -11.93 -9.29 20.19
N ILE A 230 -10.96 -9.47 19.30
CA ILE A 230 -9.62 -8.88 19.40
C ILE A 230 -9.59 -7.56 18.65
N LEU A 231 -9.33 -6.46 19.36
CA LEU A 231 -9.30 -5.10 18.79
C LEU A 231 -7.95 -4.42 19.05
N PRO A 232 -7.00 -4.46 18.10
CA PRO A 232 -5.81 -3.61 18.14
C PRO A 232 -6.23 -2.14 17.99
N LEU A 233 -6.11 -1.36 19.07
CA LEU A 233 -6.68 -0.02 19.12
C LEU A 233 -5.62 1.07 19.20
N HIS A 234 -5.67 2.02 18.27
CA HIS A 234 -4.73 3.15 18.27
C HIS A 234 -4.89 4.01 19.54
N PRO A 235 -3.79 4.50 20.16
CA PRO A 235 -3.84 5.31 21.39
C PRO A 235 -4.74 6.55 21.30
N ARG A 236 -4.89 7.13 20.11
CA ARG A 236 -5.83 8.23 19.86
C ARG A 236 -7.27 7.82 20.13
N THR A 237 -7.74 6.73 19.52
CA THR A 237 -9.11 6.24 19.68
C THR A 237 -9.34 5.76 21.11
N LYS A 238 -8.34 5.08 21.71
CA LYS A 238 -8.37 4.69 23.12
C LYS A 238 -8.62 5.88 24.06
N LYS A 239 -7.97 7.03 23.81
CA LYS A 239 -8.21 8.28 24.57
C LYS A 239 -9.60 8.86 24.33
N ILE A 240 -10.15 8.76 23.13
CA ILE A 240 -11.52 9.23 22.84
C ILE A 240 -12.53 8.40 23.65
N ILE A 241 -12.38 7.07 23.63
CA ILE A 241 -13.23 6.13 24.37
C ILE A 241 -13.16 6.40 25.87
N GLN A 242 -11.96 6.56 26.43
CA GLN A 242 -11.77 6.86 27.87
C GLN A 242 -12.47 8.15 28.34
N ASN A 243 -12.77 9.07 27.43
CA ASN A 243 -13.47 10.33 27.71
C ASN A 243 -14.95 10.29 27.30
N SER A 244 -15.54 9.10 27.19
CA SER A 244 -16.92 8.88 26.75
C SER A 244 -17.58 7.74 27.51
N ASP A 245 -18.92 7.67 27.46
CA ASP A 245 -19.72 6.60 28.07
C ASP A 245 -19.80 5.34 27.18
N ILE A 246 -18.68 4.96 26.57
CA ILE A 246 -18.58 3.77 25.71
C ILE A 246 -18.05 2.62 26.55
N ASP A 247 -18.84 1.54 26.64
CA ASP A 247 -18.43 0.32 27.33
C ASP A 247 -17.47 -0.50 26.44
N ILE A 248 -16.37 -0.92 27.04
CA ILE A 248 -15.33 -1.75 26.41
C ILE A 248 -14.94 -2.94 27.29
N THR A 249 -15.71 -3.21 28.35
CA THR A 249 -15.33 -4.17 29.40
C THR A 249 -15.19 -5.60 28.84
N ASN A 250 -16.00 -5.92 27.85
CA ASN A 250 -16.08 -7.25 27.24
C ASN A 250 -15.09 -7.41 26.08
N ILE A 251 -14.63 -6.32 25.47
CA ILE A 251 -13.79 -6.39 24.27
C ILE A 251 -12.31 -6.55 24.64
N THR A 252 -11.63 -7.53 24.03
CA THR A 252 -10.19 -7.71 24.22
C THR A 252 -9.41 -6.67 23.42
N ILE A 253 -9.20 -5.50 24.01
CA ILE A 253 -8.43 -4.40 23.42
C ILE A 253 -6.93 -4.64 23.64
N ILE A 254 -6.18 -4.68 22.55
CA ILE A 254 -4.72 -4.80 22.57
C ILE A 254 -4.06 -3.55 21.99
N ASP A 255 -2.76 -3.37 22.28
CA ASP A 255 -1.98 -2.34 21.63
C ASP A 255 -1.81 -2.64 20.13
N PRO A 256 -1.59 -1.63 19.26
CA PRO A 256 -1.34 -1.85 17.84
C PRO A 256 -0.21 -2.85 17.61
N VAL A 257 -0.48 -3.88 16.82
CA VAL A 257 0.45 -4.99 16.56
C VAL A 257 1.33 -4.74 15.34
N GLY A 258 2.46 -5.46 15.26
CA GLY A 258 3.31 -5.47 14.09
C GLY A 258 2.65 -6.12 12.86
N TYR A 259 3.25 -5.97 11.68
CA TYR A 259 2.66 -6.51 10.45
C TYR A 259 2.54 -8.04 10.48
N LEU A 260 3.58 -8.77 10.93
CA LEU A 260 3.56 -10.22 11.01
C LEU A 260 2.57 -10.76 12.06
N GLU A 261 2.35 -10.00 13.14
CA GLU A 261 1.32 -10.30 14.13
C GLU A 261 -0.08 -10.04 13.58
N MET A 262 -0.27 -8.97 12.79
CA MET A 262 -1.53 -8.71 12.10
C MET A 262 -1.85 -9.81 11.08
N VAL A 263 -0.88 -10.27 10.30
CA VAL A 263 -1.06 -11.40 9.38
C VAL A 263 -1.44 -12.67 10.14
N TRP A 264 -0.80 -12.92 11.29
CA TRP A 264 -1.19 -14.04 12.16
C TRP A 264 -2.64 -13.91 12.62
N LEU A 265 -3.04 -12.72 13.06
CA LEU A 265 -4.40 -12.46 13.52
C LEU A 265 -5.44 -12.66 12.41
N ILE A 266 -5.15 -12.23 11.19
CA ILE A 266 -6.06 -12.41 10.04
C ILE A 266 -6.18 -13.90 9.69
N ASP A 267 -5.06 -14.62 9.68
CA ASP A 267 -5.00 -16.02 9.24
C ASP A 267 -5.65 -17.01 10.22
N ASN A 268 -5.78 -16.62 11.49
CA ASN A 268 -6.31 -17.48 12.56
C ASN A 268 -7.67 -16.99 13.11
N CYS A 269 -8.25 -15.92 12.54
CA CYS A 269 -9.59 -15.47 12.94
C CYS A 269 -10.67 -16.15 12.11
N ASP A 270 -11.89 -16.18 12.65
CA ASP A 270 -13.06 -16.68 11.92
C ASP A 270 -13.74 -15.59 11.07
N LEU A 271 -13.55 -14.34 11.47
CA LEU A 271 -14.14 -13.18 10.82
C LEU A 271 -13.25 -11.95 11.02
N VAL A 272 -13.19 -11.09 10.00
CA VAL A 272 -12.60 -9.75 10.09
C VAL A 272 -13.72 -8.71 10.00
N MET A 273 -13.80 -7.84 11.01
CA MET A 273 -14.68 -6.67 11.03
C MET A 273 -13.82 -5.41 10.96
N THR A 274 -13.75 -4.76 9.79
CA THR A 274 -12.76 -3.71 9.55
C THR A 274 -13.32 -2.52 8.79
N ASP A 275 -12.82 -1.32 9.11
CA ASP A 275 -12.92 -0.13 8.27
C ASP A 275 -11.62 0.12 7.45
N SER A 276 -10.66 -0.80 7.48
CA SER A 276 -9.45 -0.79 6.65
C SER A 276 -9.78 -1.00 5.18
N GLY A 277 -9.05 -0.30 4.32
CA GLY A 277 -9.03 -0.60 2.88
C GLY A 277 -7.96 -1.62 2.47
N GLY A 278 -6.91 -1.78 3.27
CA GLY A 278 -5.81 -2.72 3.04
C GLY A 278 -5.90 -3.96 3.89
#